data_AF-A0A9D7YF92-F1
#
_entry.id   AF-A0A9D7YF92-F1
#
_cell.length_a   1.000
_cell.length_b   1.000
_cell.length_c   1.000
_cell.angle_alpha   90.00
_cell.angle_beta   90.00
_cell.angle_gamma   90.00
#
_symmetry.space_group_name_H-M   'P 1'
#
loop_
_entity.id
_entity.type
_entity.pdbx_description
1 polymer ?
#
loop_
_entity_poly.entity_id
_entity_poly.type
_entity_poly.pdbx_seq_one_letter_code
_entity_poly.pdbx_strand_id
1 'polypeptide(L)'
;MKTGIPFYEVVNKIFIGILFIIGLSLINIKVDLNRLDQFSGVNLNIIYLSFSYFIGTVISRLGSLVLENCFKSIKIIPWRDHTLFNKALNTNPRLELLSREYGFSRNINTLFIILFLVTMFKGMFSMSLIFLAFIILFTFSIRKHAIKIVKIIDIN
;
A
#
# COMPACT_ATOMS: atom_id res chain seq x y z
N MET A 1 -1.22 23.56 -9.41
CA MET A 1 -0.76 22.60 -8.39
C MET A 1 -1.79 22.54 -7.28
N LYS A 2 -2.40 21.39 -6.98
CA LYS A 2 -3.17 21.21 -5.73
C LYS A 2 -2.15 21.06 -4.61
N THR A 3 -1.99 22.11 -3.79
CA THR A 3 -0.89 22.31 -2.83
C THR A 3 -1.08 21.58 -1.49
N GLY A 4 -1.97 20.61 -1.41
CA GLY A 4 -2.19 19.82 -0.19
C GLY A 4 -2.04 18.33 -0.45
N ILE A 5 -1.46 17.59 0.51
CA ILE A 5 -1.54 16.13 0.55
C ILE A 5 -3.03 15.78 0.51
N PRO A 6 -3.51 15.01 -0.48
CA PRO A 6 -4.92 14.67 -0.55
C PRO A 6 -5.32 13.98 0.75
N PHE A 7 -6.39 14.45 1.41
CA PHE A 7 -6.92 13.82 2.62
C PHE A 7 -7.08 12.30 2.47
N TYR A 8 -7.51 11.88 1.27
CA TYR A 8 -7.58 10.49 0.85
C TYR A 8 -6.27 9.70 1.01
N GLU A 9 -5.11 10.30 0.69
CA GLU A 9 -3.81 9.65 0.84
C GLU A 9 -3.43 9.45 2.32
N VAL A 10 -3.75 10.43 3.16
CA VAL A 10 -3.52 10.35 4.62
C VAL A 10 -4.36 9.23 5.21
N VAL A 11 -5.67 9.22 4.91
CA VAL A 11 -6.60 8.18 5.36
C VAL A 11 -6.14 6.80 4.89
N ASN A 12 -5.74 6.67 3.62
CA ASN A 12 -5.24 5.40 3.10
C ASN A 12 -3.99 4.90 3.83
N LYS A 13 -3.02 5.79 4.14
CA LYS A 13 -1.83 5.40 4.90
C LYS A 13 -2.20 4.94 6.31
N ILE A 14 -3.07 5.67 7.01
CA ILE A 14 -3.58 5.25 8.32
C ILE A 14 -4.24 3.87 8.22
N PHE A 15 -5.12 3.67 7.23
CA PHE A 15 -5.83 2.42 7.02
C PHE A 15 -4.88 1.24 6.78
N ILE A 16 -3.87 1.41 5.92
CA ILE A 16 -2.83 0.40 5.68
C ILE A 16 -2.08 0.06 6.97
N GLY A 17 -1.72 1.07 7.76
CA GLY A 17 -1.06 0.85 9.05
C GLY A 17 -1.92 0.09 10.04
N ILE A 18 -3.21 0.44 10.16
CA ILE A 18 -4.16 -0.27 11.01
C ILE A 18 -4.30 -1.73 10.56
N LEU A 19 -4.48 -1.98 9.27
CA LEU A 19 -4.53 -3.35 8.73
C LEU A 19 -3.27 -4.15 9.05
N PHE A 20 -2.10 -3.51 9.04
CA PHE A 20 -0.85 -4.17 9.39
C PHE A 20 -0.83 -4.60 10.85
N ILE A 21 -1.20 -3.69 11.76
CA ILE A 21 -1.24 -3.95 13.19
C ILE A 21 -2.26 -5.05 13.50
N ILE A 22 -3.43 -5.05 12.84
CA ILE A 22 -4.42 -6.12 12.95
C ILE A 22 -3.83 -7.44 12.44
N GLY A 23 -3.16 -7.43 11.29
CA GLY A 23 -2.49 -8.61 10.73
C GLY A 23 -1.43 -9.19 11.67
N LEU A 24 -0.63 -8.34 12.32
CA LEU A 24 0.33 -8.75 13.35
C LEU A 24 -0.37 -9.37 14.56
N SER A 25 -1.48 -8.78 15.01
CA SER A 25 -2.27 -9.30 16.13
C SER A 25 -2.83 -10.70 15.84
N LEU A 26 -3.32 -10.94 14.61
CA LEU A 26 -3.80 -12.26 14.17
C LEU A 26 -2.72 -13.35 14.21
N ILE A 27 -1.45 -12.97 14.16
CA ILE A 27 -0.31 -13.90 14.24
C ILE A 27 0.38 -13.85 15.61
N ASN A 28 -0.34 -13.40 16.63
CA ASN A 28 0.10 -13.29 18.03
C ASN A 28 1.33 -12.38 18.23
N ILE A 29 1.46 -11.32 17.42
CA ILE A 29 2.44 -10.24 17.63
C ILE A 29 1.68 -9.02 18.12
N LYS A 30 1.86 -8.67 19.40
CA LYS A 30 1.23 -7.51 20.01
C LYS A 30 2.12 -6.27 19.87
N VAL A 31 1.53 -5.18 19.41
CA VAL A 31 2.15 -3.85 19.42
C VAL A 31 1.64 -3.13 20.67
N ASP A 32 2.48 -2.98 21.69
CA ASP A 32 2.15 -2.26 22.91
C ASP A 32 2.75 -0.85 22.88
N LEU A 33 1.89 0.15 22.68
CA LEU A 33 2.27 1.57 22.70
C LEU A 33 1.96 2.25 24.03
N ASN A 34 1.44 1.53 25.03
CA ASN A 34 1.00 2.14 26.29
C ASN A 34 2.16 2.73 27.09
N ARG A 35 3.38 2.24 26.85
CA ARG A 35 4.61 2.81 27.43
C ARG A 35 4.94 4.22 26.92
N LEU A 36 4.42 4.61 25.76
CA LEU A 36 4.67 5.95 25.18
C LEU A 36 3.71 7.01 25.75
N ASP A 37 2.56 6.59 26.29
CA ASP A 37 1.58 7.48 26.93
C ASP A 37 2.21 8.23 28.11
N GLN A 38 3.01 7.51 28.89
CA GLN A 38 3.71 8.01 30.09
C GLN A 38 4.66 9.19 29.79
N PHE A 39 5.13 9.34 28.55
CA PHE A 39 6.10 10.38 28.18
C PHE A 39 5.49 11.60 27.50
N SER A 40 4.28 11.49 26.96
CA SER A 40 3.79 12.49 26.00
C SER A 40 2.68 13.37 26.53
N GLY A 41 1.90 12.94 27.52
CA GLY A 41 0.67 13.65 27.93
C GLY A 41 -0.36 13.79 26.80
N VAL A 42 -0.16 13.07 25.69
CA VAL A 42 -0.99 13.07 24.49
C VAL A 42 -1.93 11.88 24.55
N ASN A 43 -3.19 12.06 24.14
CA ASN A 43 -4.17 10.98 24.12
C ASN A 43 -3.66 9.75 23.36
N LEU A 44 -3.70 8.59 24.02
CA LEU A 44 -3.30 7.29 23.49
C LEU A 44 -3.80 7.03 22.06
N ASN A 45 -5.05 7.40 21.73
CA ASN A 45 -5.64 7.22 20.41
C ASN A 45 -4.89 7.99 19.31
N ILE A 46 -4.39 9.18 19.63
CA ILE A 46 -3.59 10.00 18.70
C ILE A 46 -2.24 9.34 18.45
N ILE A 47 -1.65 8.72 19.48
CA ILE A 47 -0.40 7.94 19.37
C ILE A 47 -0.62 6.75 18.43
N TYR A 48 -1.69 5.97 18.64
CA TYR A 48 -2.03 4.82 17.77
C TYR A 48 -2.28 5.25 16.32
N LEU A 49 -3.01 6.35 16.10
CA LEU A 49 -3.26 6.88 14.75
C LEU A 49 -1.97 7.36 14.08
N SER A 50 -1.12 8.07 14.80
CA SER A 50 0.17 8.58 14.29
C SER A 50 1.12 7.43 13.96
N PHE A 51 1.19 6.42 14.83
CA PHE A 51 2.01 5.24 14.61
C PHE A 51 1.50 4.41 13.42
N SER A 52 0.17 4.28 13.29
CA SER A 52 -0.45 3.63 12.12
C SER A 52 -0.11 4.39 10.83
N TYR A 53 -0.21 5.72 10.83
CA TYR A 53 0.20 6.54 9.68
C TYR A 53 1.67 6.33 9.33
N PHE A 54 2.55 6.28 10.33
CA PHE A 54 3.98 6.03 10.13
C PHE A 54 4.23 4.67 9.47
N ILE A 55 3.66 3.59 10.02
CA ILE A 55 3.73 2.25 9.44
C ILE A 55 3.22 2.25 8.00
N GLY A 56 2.03 2.81 7.75
CA GLY A 56 1.45 2.87 6.42
C GLY A 56 2.30 3.65 5.43
N THR A 57 3.00 4.70 5.89
CA THR A 57 3.97 5.45 5.09
C THR A 57 5.19 4.59 4.75
N VAL A 58 5.75 3.85 5.71
CA VAL A 58 6.86 2.92 5.48
C VAL A 58 6.46 1.84 4.47
N ILE A 59 5.31 1.21 4.64
CA ILE A 59 4.77 0.21 3.70
C ILE A 59 4.59 0.83 2.31
N SER A 60 4.04 2.04 2.22
CA SER A 60 3.88 2.73 0.95
C SER A 60 5.21 2.99 0.23
N ARG A 61 6.28 3.30 0.97
CA ARG A 61 7.63 3.49 0.42
C ARG A 61 8.24 2.17 -0.05
N LEU A 62 8.10 1.10 0.74
CA LEU A 62 8.54 -0.24 0.34
C LEU A 62 7.83 -0.70 -0.94
N GLY A 63 6.52 -0.47 -1.04
CA GLY A 63 5.75 -0.81 -2.24
C GLY A 63 6.22 -0.07 -3.49
N SER A 64 6.53 1.22 -3.38
CA SER A 64 7.06 1.99 -4.52
C SER A 64 8.50 1.64 -4.89
N LEU A 65 9.37 1.41 -3.90
CA LEU A 65 10.81 1.25 -4.15
C LEU A 65 11.16 -0.19 -4.55
N VAL A 66 10.54 -1.16 -3.90
CA VAL A 66 10.86 -2.58 -4.09
C VAL A 66 9.85 -3.21 -5.05
N LEU A 67 8.58 -3.19 -4.67
CA LEU A 67 7.55 -4.01 -5.32
C LEU A 67 7.27 -3.55 -6.75
N GLU A 68 7.18 -2.23 -6.99
CA GLU A 68 6.99 -1.69 -8.33
C GLU A 68 8.16 -2.03 -9.27
N ASN A 69 9.40 -1.91 -8.79
CA ASN A 69 10.59 -2.25 -9.57
C ASN A 69 10.68 -3.75 -9.85
N CYS A 70 10.34 -4.61 -8.88
CA CYS A 70 10.22 -6.05 -9.09
C CYS A 70 9.16 -6.37 -10.15
N PHE A 71 7.97 -5.77 -10.06
CA PHE A 71 6.87 -6.04 -10.99
C PHE A 71 7.15 -5.55 -12.43
N LYS A 72 7.89 -4.43 -12.58
CA LYS A 72 8.41 -3.99 -13.88
C LYS A 72 9.42 -4.99 -14.43
N SER A 73 10.36 -5.43 -13.60
CA SER A 73 11.42 -6.37 -14.00
C SER A 73 10.87 -7.72 -14.45
N ILE A 74 9.83 -8.22 -13.78
CA ILE A 74 9.15 -9.48 -14.10
C ILE A 74 8.07 -9.30 -15.20
N LYS A 75 7.89 -8.07 -15.74
CA LYS A 75 6.87 -7.72 -16.75
C LYS A 75 5.43 -8.08 -16.37
N ILE A 76 5.13 -8.14 -15.06
CA ILE A 76 3.77 -8.37 -14.55
C ILE A 76 2.87 -7.18 -14.89
N ILE A 77 3.47 -5.98 -14.95
CA ILE A 77 2.80 -4.71 -15.10
C ILE A 77 3.30 -3.99 -16.36
N PRO A 78 2.40 -3.54 -17.25
CA PRO A 78 2.80 -2.70 -18.37
C PRO A 78 3.20 -1.31 -17.84
N TRP A 79 4.32 -0.79 -18.32
CA TRP A 79 4.84 0.52 -17.92
C TRP A 79 5.03 1.43 -19.14
N ARG A 80 4.78 2.72 -18.94
CA ARG A 80 4.94 3.80 -19.91
C ARG A 80 5.65 4.97 -19.25
N ASP A 81 6.30 5.80 -20.06
CA ASP A 81 7.02 6.97 -19.57
C ASP A 81 6.13 7.95 -18.82
N HIS A 82 6.70 8.54 -17.76
CA HIS A 82 6.03 9.53 -16.93
C HIS A 82 5.63 10.80 -17.69
N THR A 83 6.35 11.13 -18.77
CA THR A 83 6.03 12.28 -19.63
C THR A 83 4.71 12.08 -20.39
N LEU A 84 4.45 10.87 -20.88
CA LEU A 84 3.19 10.50 -21.52
C LEU A 84 2.04 10.47 -20.52
N PHE A 85 2.30 9.97 -19.30
CA PHE A 85 1.32 10.00 -18.21
C PHE A 85 0.88 11.43 -17.88
N ASN A 86 1.81 12.37 -17.74
CA ASN A 86 1.47 13.77 -17.42
C ASN A 86 0.67 14.45 -18.54
N LYS A 87 0.97 14.16 -19.81
CA LYS A 87 0.18 14.64 -20.95
C LYS A 87 -1.25 14.10 -20.91
N ALA A 88 -1.40 12.79 -20.67
CA ALA A 88 -2.71 12.15 -20.57
C ALA A 88 -3.50 12.58 -19.31
N LEU A 89 -2.82 13.00 -18.24
CA LEU A 89 -3.47 13.47 -17.02
C LEU A 89 -4.12 14.84 -17.21
N ASN A 90 -3.54 15.69 -18.07
CA ASN A 90 -4.12 16.98 -18.43
C ASN A 90 -5.41 16.83 -19.25
N THR A 91 -5.54 15.74 -20.01
CA THR A 91 -6.72 15.48 -20.87
C THR A 91 -7.75 14.55 -20.22
N ASN A 92 -7.36 13.73 -19.23
CA ASN A 92 -8.25 12.76 -18.58
C ASN A 92 -8.10 12.76 -17.03
N PRO A 93 -8.97 13.48 -16.28
CA PRO A 93 -8.90 13.53 -14.81
C PRO A 93 -9.20 12.18 -14.14
N ARG A 94 -9.84 11.24 -14.85
CA ARG A 94 -10.03 9.85 -14.39
C ARG A 94 -8.70 9.11 -14.15
N LEU A 95 -7.62 9.54 -14.81
CA LEU A 95 -6.29 8.96 -14.67
C LEU A 95 -5.70 9.18 -13.27
N GLU A 96 -5.98 10.33 -12.66
CA GLU A 96 -5.55 10.62 -11.28
C GLU A 96 -6.19 9.65 -10.29
N LEU A 97 -7.49 9.36 -10.46
CA LEU A 97 -8.23 8.44 -9.59
C LEU A 97 -7.73 7.00 -9.76
N LEU A 98 -7.52 6.55 -11.00
CA LEU A 98 -6.94 5.23 -11.31
C LEU A 98 -5.52 5.07 -10.75
N SER A 99 -4.70 6.11 -10.81
CA SER A 99 -3.34 6.11 -10.25
C SER A 99 -3.36 5.95 -8.72
N ARG A 100 -4.30 6.62 -8.05
CA ARG A 100 -4.50 6.48 -6.60
C ARG A 100 -4.96 5.07 -6.21
N GLU A 101 -5.93 4.51 -6.94
CA GLU A 101 -6.39 3.12 -6.74
C GLU A 101 -5.25 2.12 -6.97
N TYR A 102 -4.45 2.30 -8.02
CA TYR A 102 -3.27 1.49 -8.28
C TYR A 102 -2.27 1.56 -7.11
N GLY A 103 -1.96 2.76 -6.63
CA GLY A 103 -1.06 2.97 -5.50
C GLY A 103 -1.59 2.32 -4.22
N PHE A 104 -2.90 2.40 -3.98
CA PHE A 104 -3.54 1.77 -2.84
C PHE A 104 -3.47 0.23 -2.91
N SER A 105 -3.83 -0.37 -4.05
CA SER A 105 -3.71 -1.83 -4.26
C SER A 105 -2.27 -2.31 -4.11
N ARG A 106 -1.29 -1.54 -4.61
CA ARG A 106 0.14 -1.83 -4.44
C ARG A 106 0.57 -1.84 -2.96
N ASN A 107 0.09 -0.87 -2.19
CA ASN A 107 0.41 -0.77 -0.77
C ASN A 107 -0.22 -1.93 0.02
N ILE A 108 -1.46 -2.33 -0.28
CA ILE A 108 -2.08 -3.51 0.30
C ILE A 108 -1.31 -4.79 -0.06
N ASN A 109 -0.85 -4.93 -1.30
CA ASN A 109 -0.06 -6.09 -1.70
C ASN A 109 1.27 -6.16 -0.94
N THR A 110 1.93 -5.00 -0.76
CA THR A 110 3.17 -4.89 0.03
C THR A 110 2.96 -5.33 1.48
N LEU A 111 1.88 -4.84 2.09
CA LEU A 111 1.46 -5.24 3.43
C LEU A 111 1.34 -6.77 3.55
N PHE A 112 0.60 -7.41 2.64
CA PHE A 112 0.40 -8.86 2.71
C PHE A 112 1.68 -9.66 2.41
N ILE A 113 2.58 -9.17 1.56
CA ILE A 113 3.90 -9.79 1.36
C ILE A 113 4.71 -9.77 2.66
N ILE A 114 4.72 -8.65 3.38
CA ILE A 114 5.44 -8.56 4.66
C ILE A 114 4.82 -9.55 5.66
N LEU A 115 3.49 -9.56 5.81
CA LEU A 115 2.81 -10.49 6.71
C LEU A 115 3.06 -11.96 6.35
N PHE A 116 3.05 -12.30 5.05
CA PHE A 116 3.38 -13.63 4.55
C PHE A 116 4.80 -14.07 4.92
N LEU A 117 5.79 -13.18 4.78
CA LEU A 117 7.17 -13.47 5.17
C LEU A 117 7.26 -13.72 6.68
N VAL A 118 6.62 -12.87 7.49
CA VAL A 118 6.60 -13.02 8.95
C VAL A 118 5.96 -14.35 9.36
N THR A 119 4.83 -14.74 8.77
CA THR A 119 4.18 -16.02 9.09
C THR A 119 5.00 -17.22 8.66
N MET A 120 5.70 -17.13 7.53
CA MET A 120 6.62 -18.17 7.07
C MET A 120 7.78 -18.35 8.05
N PHE A 121 8.40 -17.27 8.53
CA PHE A 121 9.44 -17.35 9.55
C PHE A 121 8.95 -17.94 10.88
N LYS A 122 7.68 -17.75 11.23
CA LYS A 122 7.06 -18.34 12.43
C LYS A 122 6.57 -19.79 12.24
N GLY A 123 6.69 -20.36 11.04
CA GLY A 123 6.16 -21.70 10.73
C GLY A 123 4.62 -21.77 10.71
N MET A 124 3.93 -20.63 10.63
CA MET A 124 2.47 -20.56 10.61
C MET A 124 1.95 -20.77 9.17
N PHE A 125 2.01 -22.01 8.68
CA PHE A 125 1.70 -22.33 7.29
C PHE A 125 0.26 -22.01 6.88
N SER A 126 -0.73 -22.28 7.75
CA SER A 126 -2.14 -21.99 7.48
C SER A 126 -2.38 -20.50 7.23
N MET A 127 -1.82 -19.64 8.09
CA MET A 127 -1.96 -18.20 7.94
C MET A 127 -1.16 -17.66 6.75
N SER A 128 0.00 -18.26 6.47
CA SER A 128 0.80 -17.92 5.29
C SER A 128 0.01 -18.18 4.00
N LEU A 129 -0.73 -19.28 3.90
CA LEU A 129 -1.58 -19.57 2.73
C LEU A 129 -2.68 -18.53 2.55
N ILE A 130 -3.29 -18.07 3.64
CA ILE A 130 -4.31 -17.00 3.59
C ILE A 130 -3.70 -15.70 3.07
N PHE A 131 -2.54 -15.29 3.60
CA PHE A 131 -1.86 -14.09 3.10
C PHE A 131 -1.39 -14.25 1.65
N LEU A 132 -0.96 -15.44 1.24
CA LEU A 132 -0.62 -15.73 -0.15
C LEU A 132 -1.84 -15.54 -1.08
N ALA A 133 -3.02 -15.99 -0.68
CA ALA A 133 -4.24 -15.78 -1.45
C ALA A 133 -4.55 -14.28 -1.62
N PHE A 134 -4.37 -13.47 -0.58
CA PHE A 134 -4.50 -12.02 -0.69
C PHE A 134 -3.45 -11.40 -1.61
N ILE A 135 -2.19 -11.83 -1.54
CA ILE A 135 -1.13 -11.35 -2.44
C ILE A 135 -1.52 -11.61 -3.90
N ILE A 136 -2.03 -12.80 -4.21
CA ILE A 136 -2.47 -13.15 -5.57
C ILE A 136 -3.62 -12.22 -6.00
N LEU A 137 -4.64 -12.06 -5.14
CA LEU A 137 -5.80 -11.19 -5.42
C LEU A 137 -5.38 -9.75 -5.69
N PHE A 138 -4.54 -9.17 -4.83
CA PHE A 138 -4.10 -7.78 -4.99
C PHE A 138 -3.10 -7.62 -6.15
N THR A 139 -2.31 -8.63 -6.47
CA THR A 139 -1.49 -8.63 -7.69
C THR A 139 -2.36 -8.55 -8.95
N PHE A 140 -3.47 -9.29 -9.02
CA PHE A 140 -4.43 -9.16 -10.10
C PHE A 140 -5.09 -7.78 -10.15
N SER A 141 -5.47 -7.22 -8.99
CA SER A 141 -5.99 -5.86 -8.91
C SER A 141 -5.00 -4.84 -9.48
N ILE A 142 -3.74 -4.88 -9.04
CA ILE A 142 -2.67 -3.99 -9.52
C ILE A 142 -2.52 -4.09 -11.03
N ARG A 143 -2.46 -5.31 -11.58
CA ARG A 143 -2.36 -5.52 -13.03
C ARG A 143 -3.56 -4.94 -13.78
N LYS A 144 -4.77 -5.12 -13.26
CA LYS A 144 -6.00 -4.57 -13.85
C LYS A 144 -5.98 -3.04 -13.90
N HIS A 145 -5.56 -2.37 -12.81
CA HIS A 145 -5.46 -0.91 -12.79
C HIS A 145 -4.36 -0.40 -13.73
N ALA A 146 -3.20 -1.06 -13.77
CA ALA A 146 -2.11 -0.66 -14.65
C ALA A 146 -2.46 -0.78 -16.14
N ILE A 147 -3.12 -1.86 -16.56
CA ILE A 147 -3.58 -2.02 -17.95
C ILE A 147 -4.54 -0.89 -18.34
N LYS A 148 -5.47 -0.52 -17.45
CA LYS A 148 -6.40 0.59 -17.70
C LYS A 148 -5.67 1.92 -17.85
N ILE A 149 -4.69 2.18 -16.99
CA ILE A 149 -3.84 3.39 -17.06
C ILE A 149 -3.13 3.43 -18.41
N VAL A 150 -2.45 2.36 -18.80
CA VAL A 150 -1.71 2.30 -20.07
C VAL A 150 -2.64 2.45 -21.27
N LYS A 151 -3.82 1.82 -21.27
CA LYS A 151 -4.80 2.00 -22.36
C LYS A 151 -5.22 3.45 -22.53
N ILE A 152 -5.42 4.20 -21.44
CA ILE A 152 -5.79 5.62 -21.52
C ILE A 152 -4.62 6.46 -22.05
N ILE A 153 -3.38 6.12 -21.66
CA ILE A 153 -2.18 6.78 -22.17
C ILE A 153 -2.01 6.51 -23.66
N ASP A 154 -2.20 5.27 -24.13
CA ASP A 154 -1.98 4.91 -25.54
C ASP A 154 -3.05 5.47 -26.50
N ILE A 155 -4.24 5.86 -25.98
CA ILE A 155 -5.31 6.51 -26.77
C ILE A 155 -5.09 8.02 -26.94
N ASN A 156 -4.29 8.64 -26.07
CA ASN A 156 -4.09 10.09 -25.96
C ASN A 156 -2.72 10.51 -26.48
#